data_AF-A0A239IHW9-F1
#
_entry.id   AF-A0A239IHW9-F1
#
_cell.length_a   1.000
_cell.length_b   1.000
_cell.length_c   1.000
_cell.angle_alpha   90.00
_cell.angle_beta   90.00
_cell.angle_gamma   90.00
#
_symmetry.space_group_name_H-M   'P 1'
#
loop_
_entity.id
_entity.type
_entity.pdbx_description
1 polymer ?
#
loop_
_entity_poly.entity_id
_entity_poly.type
_entity_poly.pdbx_seq_one_letter_code
_entity_poly.pdbx_strand_id
1 'polypeptide(L)'
;MKTLQFKRFSVFIYAAFILIACQDDAIVEEELIETDFDMIIAIELADEYLSSTAGRDNSERSITVLKYHKDKLYFATNTDDVKGYQELTETSITAIVDPGEFVFWYAGGGVSDLDGIEFDPTSQDDLDEYPEEINADRMWKLQVPMDGDLPMYKYDILYQHKDNDGTPIRLDPKIRVKGDEEE
;
A
#
# COMPACT_ATOMS: atom_id res chain seq x y z
N MET A 1 -50.48 46.88 17.80
CA MET A 1 -51.31 47.16 16.61
C MET A 1 -50.36 47.47 15.45
N LYS A 2 -50.31 46.57 14.44
CA LYS A 2 -49.70 46.71 13.08
C LYS A 2 -48.16 46.89 12.97
N THR A 3 -47.37 46.28 12.08
CA THR A 3 -47.42 45.09 11.20
C THR A 3 -45.97 44.93 10.69
N LEU A 4 -45.49 43.69 10.49
CA LEU A 4 -44.31 43.36 9.66
C LEU A 4 -44.44 43.95 8.24
N GLN A 5 -43.32 44.25 7.56
CA GLN A 5 -43.10 43.93 6.12
C GLN A 5 -41.61 43.76 5.79
N PHE A 6 -41.35 42.70 5.03
CA PHE A 6 -40.11 42.20 4.44
C PHE A 6 -39.92 42.76 3.01
N LYS A 7 -38.72 42.53 2.43
CA LYS A 7 -38.28 42.60 0.99
C LYS A 7 -37.32 43.77 0.70
N ARG A 8 -36.26 43.67 -0.13
CA ARG A 8 -35.66 42.60 -0.98
C ARG A 8 -34.27 43.09 -1.46
N PHE A 9 -33.38 42.13 -1.69
CA PHE A 9 -32.18 42.09 -2.56
C PHE A 9 -31.94 43.21 -3.59
N SER A 10 -30.67 43.59 -3.77
CA SER A 10 -30.00 43.70 -5.09
C SER A 10 -28.48 43.68 -4.96
N VAL A 11 -27.87 42.78 -5.73
CA VAL A 11 -26.43 42.58 -5.99
C VAL A 11 -25.92 43.71 -6.89
N PHE A 12 -24.71 44.25 -6.65
CA PHE A 12 -23.87 44.74 -7.74
C PHE A 12 -22.38 44.54 -7.44
N ILE A 13 -21.74 43.88 -8.40
CA ILE A 13 -20.34 43.54 -8.56
C ILE A 13 -19.58 44.79 -9.02
N TYR A 14 -18.39 45.04 -8.48
CA TYR A 14 -17.31 45.69 -9.24
C TYR A 14 -16.01 44.93 -9.00
N ALA A 15 -15.58 44.27 -10.07
CA ALA A 15 -14.28 43.65 -10.21
C ALA A 15 -13.19 44.73 -10.35
N ALA A 16 -12.02 44.47 -9.78
CA ALA A 16 -10.77 45.03 -10.26
C ALA A 16 -9.77 43.88 -10.41
N PHE A 17 -9.69 43.38 -11.64
CA PHE A 17 -8.60 42.56 -12.16
C PHE A 17 -7.35 43.43 -12.30
N ILE A 18 -6.19 42.96 -11.83
CA ILE A 18 -4.95 43.03 -12.60
C ILE A 18 -4.26 41.67 -12.53
N LEU A 19 -4.12 41.09 -13.71
CA LEU A 19 -3.41 39.87 -14.05
C LEU A 19 -1.90 40.03 -13.82
N ILE A 20 -1.29 39.05 -13.16
CA ILE A 20 0.04 38.59 -13.56
C ILE A 20 -0.12 37.10 -13.86
N ALA A 21 -0.32 36.80 -15.14
CA ALA A 21 -0.10 35.48 -15.68
C ALA A 21 1.41 35.33 -15.91
N CYS A 22 2.03 34.44 -15.15
CA CYS A 22 3.24 33.73 -15.58
C CYS A 22 3.40 32.48 -14.71
N GLN A 23 3.11 31.35 -15.36
CA GLN A 23 3.70 30.03 -15.15
C GLN A 23 3.28 29.20 -13.92
N ASP A 24 2.48 28.21 -14.27
CA ASP A 24 2.61 26.80 -13.91
C ASP A 24 2.27 26.43 -12.46
N ASP A 25 1.03 25.96 -12.31
CA ASP A 25 0.64 24.80 -11.50
C ASP A 25 1.46 24.58 -10.23
N ALA A 26 1.37 25.52 -9.29
CA ALA A 26 1.58 25.19 -7.89
C ALA A 26 0.33 24.40 -7.44
N ILE A 27 0.30 23.13 -7.82
CA ILE A 27 -0.45 22.09 -7.13
C ILE A 27 -0.10 22.27 -5.66
N VAL A 28 -1.07 22.75 -4.88
CA VAL A 28 -1.01 22.56 -3.44
C VAL A 28 -1.23 21.07 -3.26
N GLU A 29 -0.15 20.29 -3.40
CA GLU A 29 -0.07 18.95 -2.85
C GLU A 29 -0.24 19.17 -1.35
N GLU A 30 -1.46 18.91 -0.86
CA GLU A 30 -1.63 18.57 0.55
C GLU A 30 -0.74 17.36 0.80
N GLU A 31 0.46 17.70 1.26
CA GLU A 31 1.45 16.80 1.83
C GLU A 31 0.70 15.96 2.88
N LEU A 32 0.34 14.73 2.51
CA LEU A 32 -0.17 13.68 3.39
C LEU A 32 0.94 13.30 4.38
N ILE A 33 1.25 14.21 5.32
CA ILE A 33 1.94 13.91 6.58
C ILE A 33 0.85 13.54 7.61
N GLU A 34 -0.11 12.71 7.21
CA GLU A 34 -0.99 12.03 8.14
C GLU A 34 -0.24 10.76 8.50
N THR A 35 0.07 10.57 9.78
CA THR A 35 0.61 9.31 10.29
C THR A 35 -0.20 8.17 9.69
N ASP A 36 0.43 7.32 8.89
CA ASP A 36 -0.30 6.31 8.13
C ASP A 36 -0.80 5.22 9.09
N PHE A 37 -2.04 5.40 9.57
CA PHE A 37 -2.68 4.51 10.54
C PHE A 37 -2.70 3.06 10.05
N ASP A 38 -2.82 2.83 8.74
CA ASP A 38 -2.82 1.49 8.16
C ASP A 38 -1.44 0.83 8.32
N MET A 39 -0.35 1.58 8.15
CA MET A 39 1.02 1.09 8.39
C MET A 39 1.28 0.79 9.86
N ILE A 40 0.76 1.62 10.78
CA ILE A 40 0.88 1.33 12.23
C ILE A 40 0.20 0.01 12.57
N ILE A 41 -1.04 -0.19 12.09
CA ILE A 41 -1.79 -1.42 12.33
C ILE A 41 -1.06 -2.63 11.72
N ALA A 42 -0.56 -2.49 10.49
CA ALA A 42 0.20 -3.55 9.83
C ALA A 42 1.46 -3.93 10.63
N ILE A 43 2.18 -2.94 11.17
CA ILE A 43 3.34 -3.16 12.04
C ILE A 43 2.95 -3.91 13.32
N GLU A 44 1.89 -3.47 14.00
CA GLU A 44 1.42 -4.10 15.24
C GLU A 44 1.00 -5.56 15.02
N LEU A 45 0.30 -5.85 13.92
CA LEU A 45 -0.11 -7.20 13.57
C LEU A 45 1.08 -8.10 13.20
N ALA A 46 2.06 -7.58 12.45
CA ALA A 46 3.29 -8.31 12.15
C ALA A 46 4.06 -8.64 13.44
N ASP A 47 4.19 -7.66 14.35
CA ASP A 47 4.84 -7.86 15.65
C ASP A 47 4.11 -8.89 16.53
N GLU A 48 2.78 -8.85 16.55
CA GLU A 48 1.97 -9.85 17.25
C GLU A 48 2.19 -11.26 16.68
N TYR A 49 2.20 -11.40 15.35
CA TYR A 49 2.48 -12.67 14.69
C TYR A 49 3.88 -13.20 15.03
N LEU A 50 4.91 -12.37 14.89
CA LEU A 50 6.30 -12.76 15.15
C LEU A 50 6.55 -13.08 16.63
N SER A 51 5.86 -12.39 17.54
CA SER A 51 6.01 -12.63 18.99
C SER A 51 5.25 -13.86 19.50
N SER A 52 4.17 -14.23 18.82
CA SER A 52 3.33 -15.40 19.14
C SER A 52 3.82 -16.70 18.49
N THR A 53 4.54 -16.60 17.38
CA THR A 53 5.24 -17.72 16.74
C THR A 53 6.65 -17.86 17.32
N ALA A 54 7.27 -19.04 17.19
CA ALA A 54 8.65 -19.27 17.63
C ALA A 54 9.69 -18.51 16.78
N GLY A 55 9.28 -17.62 15.86
CA GLY A 55 10.14 -16.77 15.02
C GLY A 55 10.81 -15.61 15.78
N ARG A 56 11.03 -15.78 17.09
CA ARG A 56 11.08 -14.69 18.06
C ARG A 56 12.37 -13.88 18.10
N ASP A 57 13.50 -14.31 17.58
CA ASP A 57 14.75 -13.56 17.80
C ASP A 57 15.42 -13.17 16.48
N ASN A 58 15.13 -11.94 16.02
CA ASN A 58 15.86 -11.16 15.00
C ASN A 58 15.51 -11.36 13.53
N SER A 59 14.40 -12.00 13.19
CA SER A 59 13.93 -11.97 11.80
C SER A 59 13.55 -10.54 11.44
N GLU A 60 14.24 -9.95 10.47
CA GLU A 60 13.85 -8.67 9.89
C GLU A 60 12.44 -8.79 9.28
N ARG A 61 11.78 -7.65 9.05
CA ARG A 61 10.45 -7.64 8.44
C ARG A 61 10.25 -6.51 7.45
N SER A 62 9.61 -6.88 6.35
CA SER A 62 9.13 -5.99 5.32
C SER A 62 7.61 -6.03 5.30
N ILE A 63 6.99 -4.86 5.27
CA ILE A 63 5.55 -4.67 5.31
C ILE A 63 5.17 -3.82 4.11
N THR A 64 4.30 -4.36 3.28
CA THR A 64 3.60 -3.65 2.21
C THR A 64 2.17 -3.38 2.65
N VAL A 65 1.76 -2.11 2.71
CA VAL A 65 0.38 -1.73 2.92
C VAL A 65 -0.26 -1.36 1.60
N LEU A 66 -1.41 -1.96 1.29
CA LEU A 66 -2.18 -1.72 0.08
C LEU A 66 -3.37 -0.80 0.40
N LYS A 67 -3.59 0.21 -0.43
CA LYS A 67 -4.69 1.17 -0.24
C LYS A 67 -5.38 1.46 -1.56
N TYR A 68 -6.69 1.33 -1.59
CA TYR A 68 -7.47 1.65 -2.78
C TYR A 68 -7.99 3.08 -2.69
N HIS A 69 -7.71 3.89 -3.72
CA HIS A 69 -8.14 5.27 -3.79
C HIS A 69 -8.36 5.70 -5.23
N LYS A 70 -9.49 6.36 -5.52
CA LYS A 70 -9.81 6.91 -6.87
C LYS A 70 -9.53 5.92 -8.01
N ASP A 71 -10.09 4.72 -7.88
CA ASP A 71 -10.02 3.67 -8.89
C ASP A 71 -8.64 3.09 -9.19
N LYS A 72 -7.73 3.21 -8.23
CA LYS A 72 -6.37 2.70 -8.31
C LYS A 72 -5.93 2.09 -6.98
N LEU A 73 -5.08 1.06 -7.07
CA LEU A 73 -4.39 0.50 -5.92
C LEU A 73 -3.06 1.23 -5.74
N TYR A 74 -2.77 1.60 -4.50
CA TYR A 74 -1.51 2.19 -4.08
C TYR A 74 -0.86 1.30 -3.04
N PHE A 75 0.45 1.41 -2.91
CA PHE A 75 1.20 0.73 -1.88
C PHE A 75 2.16 1.69 -1.15
N ALA A 76 2.40 1.40 0.12
CA ALA A 76 3.47 1.99 0.91
C ALA A 76 4.25 0.86 1.58
N THR A 77 5.55 1.05 1.78
CA THR A 77 6.42 0.04 2.40
C THR A 77 7.14 0.64 3.58
N ASN A 78 7.56 -0.21 4.53
CA ASN A 78 8.42 0.22 5.64
C ASN A 78 9.93 0.12 5.30
N THR A 79 10.29 -0.39 4.11
CA THR A 79 11.68 -0.67 3.71
C THR A 79 12.23 0.24 2.63
N ASP A 80 11.39 1.12 2.09
CA ASP A 80 11.75 2.12 1.09
C ASP A 80 11.99 3.50 1.74
N ASP A 81 12.90 4.29 1.18
CA ASP A 81 13.11 5.70 1.50
C ASP A 81 12.01 6.62 0.92
N VAL A 82 11.23 6.13 -0.05
CA VAL A 82 10.11 6.84 -0.66
C VAL A 82 8.98 6.94 0.35
N LYS A 83 8.70 8.18 0.75
CA LYS A 83 7.62 8.49 1.66
C LYS A 83 6.27 8.48 0.94
N GLY A 84 5.30 7.82 1.55
CA GLY A 84 3.90 7.86 1.14
C GLY A 84 3.50 6.74 0.18
N TYR A 85 2.27 6.85 -0.31
CA TYR A 85 1.65 5.84 -1.17
C TYR A 85 2.02 6.06 -2.64
N GLN A 86 2.52 5.01 -3.28
CA GLN A 86 2.85 4.96 -4.69
C GLN A 86 1.81 4.13 -5.45
N GLU A 87 1.49 4.49 -6.69
CA GLU A 87 0.58 3.69 -7.51
C GLU A 87 1.18 2.29 -7.73
N LEU A 88 0.39 1.26 -7.47
CA LEU A 88 0.79 -0.12 -7.70
C LEU A 88 0.59 -0.46 -9.17
N THR A 89 1.66 -0.90 -9.82
CA THR A 89 1.70 -1.29 -11.23
C THR A 89 2.40 -2.63 -11.37
N GLU A 90 2.32 -3.23 -12.56
CA GLU A 90 3.05 -4.43 -12.94
C GLU A 90 4.58 -4.28 -12.77
N THR A 91 5.09 -3.05 -12.78
CA THR A 91 6.53 -2.77 -12.65
C THR A 91 6.98 -2.45 -11.23
N SER A 92 6.04 -2.34 -10.30
CA SER A 92 6.32 -1.92 -8.93
C SER A 92 7.11 -2.99 -8.17
N ILE A 93 8.06 -2.51 -7.37
CA ILE A 93 8.78 -3.31 -6.39
C ILE A 93 8.25 -2.92 -5.03
N THR A 94 7.62 -3.86 -4.36
CA THR A 94 6.83 -3.63 -3.13
C THR A 94 7.62 -3.95 -1.87
N ALA A 95 8.78 -4.60 -1.99
CA ALA A 95 9.73 -4.75 -0.91
C ALA A 95 11.15 -5.00 -1.46
N ILE A 96 12.14 -4.52 -0.73
CA ILE A 96 13.55 -4.89 -0.90
C ILE A 96 13.95 -5.60 0.40
N VAL A 97 14.25 -6.89 0.30
CA VAL A 97 14.28 -7.81 1.45
C VAL A 97 15.59 -8.57 1.52
N ASP A 98 15.98 -9.00 2.71
CA ASP A 98 17.11 -9.90 2.93
C ASP A 98 16.67 -11.37 2.94
N PRO A 99 17.56 -12.33 2.61
CA PRO A 99 17.27 -13.75 2.79
C PRO A 99 16.85 -14.08 4.22
N GLY A 100 15.81 -14.90 4.38
CA GLY A 100 15.24 -15.25 5.69
C GLY A 100 14.28 -14.22 6.29
N GLU A 101 14.15 -13.03 5.68
CA GLU A 101 13.25 -11.96 6.14
C GLU A 101 11.78 -12.37 6.00
N PHE A 102 10.92 -11.90 6.91
CA PHE A 102 9.47 -12.02 6.75
C PHE A 102 8.91 -10.86 5.93
N VAL A 103 8.16 -11.18 4.89
CA VAL A 103 7.38 -10.22 4.10
C VAL A 103 5.91 -10.33 4.47
N PHE A 104 5.29 -9.18 4.72
CA PHE A 104 3.89 -9.06 5.04
C PHE A 104 3.18 -8.15 4.05
N TRP A 105 1.95 -8.52 3.70
CA TRP A 105 1.04 -7.68 2.91
C TRP A 105 -0.20 -7.39 3.73
N TYR A 106 -0.56 -6.12 3.85
CA TYR A 106 -1.71 -5.67 4.61
C TYR A 106 -2.75 -4.95 3.73
N ALA A 107 -4.00 -5.37 3.83
CA ALA A 107 -5.15 -4.70 3.22
C ALA A 107 -5.56 -3.48 4.06
N GLY A 108 -5.07 -2.31 3.66
CA GLY A 108 -5.39 -1.02 4.26
C GLY A 108 -6.69 -0.40 3.73
N GLY A 109 -6.85 0.91 3.89
CA GLY A 109 -8.08 1.61 3.55
C GLY A 109 -8.56 1.37 2.11
N GLY A 110 -9.86 1.07 1.95
CA GLY A 110 -10.51 0.94 0.64
C GLY A 110 -10.35 -0.41 -0.04
N VAL A 111 -9.40 -1.25 0.38
CA VAL A 111 -9.33 -2.67 -0.01
C VAL A 111 -10.30 -3.43 0.91
N SER A 112 -11.28 -4.14 0.35
CA SER A 112 -12.21 -4.91 1.20
C SER A 112 -11.53 -6.16 1.72
N ASP A 113 -10.92 -6.91 0.79
CA ASP A 113 -10.34 -8.22 1.03
C ASP A 113 -9.11 -8.40 0.12
N LEU A 114 -8.07 -9.02 0.67
CA LEU A 114 -6.90 -9.49 -0.06
C LEU A 114 -7.06 -11.01 -0.24
N ASP A 115 -7.68 -11.39 -1.36
CA ASP A 115 -8.09 -12.76 -1.68
C ASP A 115 -6.89 -13.71 -1.84
N GLY A 116 -5.72 -13.19 -2.19
CA GLY A 116 -4.54 -14.01 -2.39
C GLY A 116 -3.28 -13.27 -2.78
N ILE A 117 -2.16 -13.90 -2.45
CA ILE A 117 -0.82 -13.61 -2.95
C ILE A 117 -0.33 -14.85 -3.69
N GLU A 118 -0.25 -14.78 -5.02
CA GLU A 118 0.10 -15.93 -5.87
C GLU A 118 1.44 -15.70 -6.57
N PHE A 119 2.47 -16.47 -6.25
CA PHE A 119 3.75 -16.36 -6.93
C PHE A 119 3.71 -17.01 -8.32
N ASP A 120 4.46 -16.46 -9.28
CA ASP A 120 4.61 -17.11 -10.58
C ASP A 120 5.31 -18.47 -10.43
N PRO A 121 5.15 -19.42 -11.37
CA PRO A 121 5.68 -20.78 -11.19
C PRO A 121 7.19 -20.83 -10.92
N THR A 122 7.96 -19.92 -11.54
CA THR A 122 9.41 -19.85 -11.32
C THR A 122 9.75 -19.40 -9.91
N SER A 123 9.06 -18.37 -9.41
CA SER A 123 9.22 -17.85 -8.06
C SER A 123 8.76 -18.89 -7.03
N GLN A 124 7.62 -19.54 -7.28
CA GLN A 124 7.02 -20.56 -6.43
C GLN A 124 7.90 -21.80 -6.26
N ASP A 125 8.63 -22.21 -7.30
CA ASP A 125 9.55 -23.36 -7.24
C ASP A 125 10.77 -23.10 -6.32
N ASP A 126 11.11 -21.84 -6.07
CA ASP A 126 12.26 -21.42 -5.24
C ASP A 126 11.84 -21.12 -3.78
N LEU A 127 10.55 -20.99 -3.49
CA LEU A 127 10.05 -20.73 -2.14
C LEU A 127 10.00 -22.01 -1.28
N ASP A 128 10.45 -21.90 -0.02
CA ASP A 128 10.33 -22.96 0.99
C ASP A 128 8.89 -23.15 1.49
N GLU A 129 8.14 -22.05 1.52
CA GLU A 129 6.74 -22.01 1.96
C GLU A 129 5.89 -21.12 1.05
N TYR A 130 4.59 -21.40 1.06
CA TYR A 130 3.61 -20.59 0.36
C TYR A 130 3.18 -19.39 1.20
N PRO A 131 2.75 -18.29 0.57
CA PRO A 131 2.11 -17.20 1.27
C PRO A 131 0.95 -17.71 2.11
N GLU A 132 0.91 -17.29 3.37
CA GLU A 132 -0.07 -17.74 4.35
C GLU A 132 -0.86 -16.55 4.88
N GLU A 133 -2.17 -16.70 4.92
CA GLU A 133 -3.08 -15.74 5.54
C GLU A 133 -2.99 -15.83 7.07
N ILE A 134 -2.76 -14.71 7.74
CA ILE A 134 -2.58 -14.65 9.20
C ILE A 134 -3.59 -13.76 9.91
N ASN A 135 -4.44 -13.04 9.17
CA ASN A 135 -5.48 -12.18 9.76
C ASN A 135 -6.70 -12.03 8.84
N ALA A 136 -7.59 -13.02 8.80
CA ALA A 136 -8.94 -12.94 8.21
C ALA A 136 -9.01 -12.10 6.93
N ASP A 137 -8.26 -12.50 5.90
CA ASP A 137 -8.18 -11.89 4.56
C ASP A 137 -7.59 -10.48 4.51
N ARG A 138 -7.04 -9.98 5.62
CA ARG A 138 -6.43 -8.66 5.73
C ARG A 138 -4.91 -8.67 5.78
N MET A 139 -4.30 -9.78 6.14
CA MET A 139 -2.86 -9.88 6.23
C MET A 139 -2.34 -11.24 5.79
N TRP A 140 -1.34 -11.19 4.92
CA TRP A 140 -0.61 -12.35 4.41
C TRP A 140 0.85 -12.24 4.80
N LYS A 141 1.51 -13.38 4.99
CA LYS A 141 2.94 -13.48 5.28
C LYS A 141 3.64 -14.47 4.37
N LEU A 142 4.93 -14.25 4.17
CA LEU A 142 5.86 -15.19 3.54
C LEU A 142 7.24 -15.01 4.18
N GLN A 143 7.94 -16.10 4.50
CA GLN A 143 9.37 -16.03 4.78
C GLN A 143 10.18 -16.19 3.49
N VAL A 144 11.10 -15.26 3.22
CA VAL A 144 12.03 -15.35 2.10
C VAL A 144 13.00 -16.50 2.36
N PRO A 145 13.25 -17.40 1.39
CA PRO A 145 14.23 -18.47 1.53
C PRO A 145 15.62 -17.94 1.89
N MET A 146 16.34 -18.65 2.76
CA MET A 146 17.73 -18.29 3.11
C MET A 146 18.70 -18.58 1.97
N ASP A 147 18.46 -19.67 1.24
CA ASP A 147 19.32 -20.19 0.17
C ASP A 147 18.64 -20.10 -1.21
N GLY A 148 17.75 -19.11 -1.39
CA GLY A 148 17.01 -18.91 -2.65
C GLY A 148 17.91 -18.47 -3.81
N ASP A 149 17.65 -19.00 -5.01
CA ASP A 149 18.46 -18.73 -6.20
C ASP A 149 17.99 -17.47 -6.97
N LEU A 150 16.80 -16.95 -6.62
CA LEU A 150 16.19 -15.84 -7.35
C LEU A 150 16.48 -14.48 -6.72
N PRO A 151 17.02 -13.51 -7.48
CA PRO A 151 17.17 -12.13 -6.99
C PRO A 151 15.83 -11.37 -6.94
N MET A 152 14.77 -11.95 -7.48
CA MET A 152 13.48 -11.31 -7.62
C MET A 152 12.36 -12.35 -7.68
N TYR A 153 11.38 -12.20 -6.80
CA TYR A 153 10.17 -13.01 -6.79
C TYR A 153 9.00 -12.20 -7.34
N LYS A 154 8.31 -12.76 -8.33
CA LYS A 154 7.12 -12.14 -8.93
C LYS A 154 5.88 -12.78 -8.36
N TYR A 155 4.89 -11.95 -8.05
CA TYR A 155 3.65 -12.42 -7.49
C TYR A 155 2.48 -11.57 -7.93
N ASP A 156 1.31 -12.17 -7.91
CA ASP A 156 0.04 -11.54 -8.17
C ASP A 156 -0.67 -11.21 -6.86
N ILE A 157 -1.19 -9.99 -6.79
CA ILE A 157 -2.13 -9.54 -5.77
C ILE A 157 -3.53 -9.71 -6.32
N LEU A 158 -4.33 -10.55 -5.66
CA LEU A 158 -5.75 -10.70 -5.92
C LEU A 158 -6.53 -9.92 -4.86
N TYR A 159 -7.29 -8.91 -5.27
CA TYR A 159 -8.06 -8.09 -4.34
C TYR A 159 -9.44 -7.74 -4.88
N GLN A 160 -10.37 -7.47 -3.96
CA GLN A 160 -11.71 -6.99 -4.27
C GLN A 160 -11.89 -5.54 -3.84
N HIS A 161 -12.70 -4.82 -4.61
CA HIS A 161 -13.19 -3.51 -4.20
C HIS A 161 -14.41 -3.72 -3.32
N LYS A 162 -14.52 -2.89 -2.28
CA LYS A 162 -15.69 -2.84 -1.41
C LYS A 162 -17.02 -2.61 -2.15
N ASP A 163 -16.97 -1.93 -3.29
CA ASP A 163 -18.14 -1.53 -4.08
C ASP A 163 -18.31 -2.32 -5.40
N ASN A 164 -17.44 -3.30 -5.69
CA ASN A 164 -17.53 -4.12 -6.91
C ASN A 164 -18.29 -5.43 -6.66
N ASP A 165 -18.76 -6.07 -7.72
CA ASP A 165 -19.62 -7.27 -7.73
C ASP A 165 -18.95 -8.58 -7.27
N GLY A 166 -17.83 -8.49 -6.55
CA GLY A 166 -17.03 -9.62 -6.12
C GLY A 166 -16.07 -10.16 -7.18
N THR A 167 -15.88 -9.47 -8.31
CA THR A 167 -14.84 -9.83 -9.28
C THR A 167 -13.45 -9.41 -8.77
N PRO A 168 -12.51 -10.34 -8.55
CA PRO A 168 -11.15 -10.01 -8.13
C PRO A 168 -10.38 -9.31 -9.25
N ILE A 169 -9.59 -8.30 -8.87
CA ILE A 169 -8.62 -7.65 -9.76
C ILE A 169 -7.24 -8.23 -9.48
N ARG A 170 -6.47 -8.45 -10.55
CA ARG A 170 -5.11 -9.00 -10.51
C ARG A 170 -4.09 -7.94 -10.91
N LEU A 171 -3.02 -7.81 -10.13
CA LEU A 171 -1.83 -7.01 -10.43
C LEU A 171 -0.59 -7.84 -10.09
N ASP A 172 0.50 -7.73 -10.84
CA ASP A 172 1.71 -8.59 -10.76
C ASP A 172 3.00 -7.87 -10.29
N PRO A 173 3.02 -7.29 -9.07
CA PRO A 173 4.23 -6.67 -8.50
C PRO A 173 5.34 -7.68 -8.16
N LYS A 174 6.45 -7.16 -7.62
CA LYS A 174 7.66 -7.95 -7.37
C LYS A 174 8.28 -7.63 -6.02
N ILE A 175 8.90 -8.63 -5.40
CA ILE A 175 9.84 -8.47 -4.30
C ILE A 175 11.25 -8.61 -4.87
N ARG A 176 12.17 -7.75 -4.42
CA ARG A 176 13.60 -7.86 -4.74
C ARG A 176 14.35 -8.38 -3.52
N VAL A 177 15.12 -9.44 -3.68
CA VAL A 177 16.06 -9.92 -2.66
C VAL A 177 17.35 -9.13 -2.80
N LYS A 178 17.88 -8.58 -1.71
CA LYS A 178 19.22 -8.00 -1.70
C LYS A 178 20.20 -9.13 -1.96
N GLY A 179 20.99 -9.01 -3.01
CA GLY A 179 22.11 -9.92 -3.22
C GLY A 179 23.20 -9.61 -2.21
N ASP A 180 24.08 -10.59 -1.98
CA ASP A 180 25.42 -10.33 -1.46
C ASP A 180 26.16 -9.43 -2.48
N GLU A 181 25.91 -8.12 -2.44
CA GLU A 181 26.87 -7.17 -2.97
C GLU A 181 28.11 -7.30 -2.06
N GLU A 182 29.08 -8.12 -2.48
CA GLU A 182 30.39 -8.23 -1.84
C GLU A 182 30.91 -6.81 -1.51
N GLU A 183 30.93 -6.46 -0.21
CA GLU A 183 31.63 -5.28 0.31
C GLU A 183 33.15 -5.34 0.01
#